data_AF-A0A0F7FD90-F1
#
_entry.id   AF-A0A0F7FD90-F1
#
_cell.length_a   1.000
_cell.length_b   1.000
_cell.length_c   1.000
_cell.angle_alpha   90.00
_cell.angle_beta   90.00
_cell.angle_gamma   90.00
#
_symmetry.space_group_name_H-M   'P 1'
#
loop_
_entity.id
_entity.type
_entity.pdbx_description
1 polymer ?
#
loop_
_entity_poly.entity_id
_entity_poly.type
_entity_poly.pdbx_seq_one_letter_code
_entity_poly.pdbx_strand_id
1 'polypeptide(L)'
;MKDFKWKWQDTFAVAVGLLTVGFALVNYHRLPAQLPAHIGISGEFDGFQSKGSAILLFGGLGVLLPVLMQITRPLDPKKERYAKFENAYAMIRLAISLIFDSALAASVLYGLGFSLPSSRIAIAVLGAAFIVIGNYMPQVKDNYFLGVKTPWTLASPEVWRRTHRLAGVLWAIAGIIMIISAFLPGKWFTYTMIAALLFAVVLPCVYSWLDYRRLKA
;
A
#
# COMPACT_ATOMS: atom_id res chain seq x y z
N MET A 1 -0.35 22.97 -14.08
CA MET A 1 -1.56 22.57 -13.34
C MET A 1 -2.72 22.05 -14.19
N LYS A 2 -2.70 22.13 -15.54
CA LYS A 2 -3.83 21.69 -16.39
C LYS A 2 -4.17 20.19 -16.33
N ASP A 3 -3.27 19.33 -15.80
CA ASP A 3 -3.47 17.88 -15.71
C ASP A 3 -3.82 17.38 -14.29
N PHE A 4 -4.02 18.29 -13.33
CA PHE A 4 -4.41 17.91 -11.97
C PHE A 4 -5.89 17.52 -11.95
N LYS A 5 -6.17 16.21 -11.76
CA LYS A 5 -7.54 15.69 -11.68
C LYS A 5 -7.83 15.21 -10.28
N TRP A 6 -8.56 16.02 -9.52
CA TRP A 6 -9.10 15.64 -8.21
C TRP A 6 -10.34 14.77 -8.40
N LYS A 7 -10.34 13.59 -7.81
CA LYS A 7 -11.47 12.65 -7.87
C LYS A 7 -12.05 12.39 -6.48
N TRP A 8 -13.15 11.66 -6.42
CA TRP A 8 -13.76 11.27 -5.15
C TRP A 8 -12.79 10.47 -4.26
N GLN A 9 -11.88 9.68 -4.86
CA GLN A 9 -10.85 8.95 -4.12
C GLN A 9 -9.92 9.88 -3.35
N ASP A 10 -9.59 11.04 -3.93
CA ASP A 10 -8.73 12.04 -3.29
C ASP A 10 -9.44 12.69 -2.11
N THR A 11 -10.70 13.10 -2.30
CA THR A 11 -11.54 13.63 -1.22
C THR A 11 -11.68 12.60 -0.10
N PHE A 12 -11.94 11.34 -0.45
CA PHE A 12 -12.14 10.28 0.53
C PHE A 12 -10.85 9.96 1.30
N ALA A 13 -9.71 9.82 0.61
CA ALA A 13 -8.41 9.59 1.24
C ALA A 13 -8.05 10.72 2.22
N VAL A 14 -8.16 11.98 1.78
CA VAL A 14 -7.87 13.13 2.65
C VAL A 14 -8.86 13.22 3.82
N ALA A 15 -10.16 13.02 3.57
CA ALA A 15 -11.16 13.05 4.64
C ALA A 15 -10.90 11.97 5.68
N VAL A 16 -10.67 10.72 5.27
CA VAL A 16 -10.36 9.61 6.19
C VAL A 16 -9.05 9.85 6.93
N GLY A 17 -8.01 10.31 6.25
CA GLY A 17 -6.73 10.61 6.89
C GLY A 17 -6.84 11.74 7.92
N LEU A 18 -7.53 12.83 7.60
CA LEU A 18 -7.80 13.92 8.54
C LEU A 18 -8.67 13.47 9.71
N LEU A 19 -9.68 12.63 9.47
CA LEU A 19 -10.50 12.04 10.53
C LEU A 19 -9.66 11.16 11.47
N THR A 20 -8.74 10.37 10.92
CA THR A 20 -7.89 9.47 11.70
C THR A 20 -6.85 10.25 12.52
N VAL A 21 -6.26 11.28 11.94
CA VAL A 21 -5.39 12.23 12.66
C VAL A 21 -6.17 12.97 13.74
N GLY A 22 -7.37 13.47 13.42
CA GLY A 22 -8.25 14.12 14.39
C GLY A 22 -8.60 13.19 15.56
N PHE A 23 -8.91 11.93 15.28
CA PHE A 23 -9.15 10.91 16.30
C PHE A 23 -7.93 10.73 17.23
N ALA A 24 -6.72 10.68 16.67
CA ALA A 24 -5.49 10.60 17.45
C ALA A 24 -5.27 11.85 18.33
N LEU A 25 -5.51 13.04 17.78
CA LEU A 25 -5.29 14.32 18.47
C LEU A 25 -6.31 14.55 19.60
N VAL A 26 -7.58 14.24 19.38
CA VAL A 26 -8.64 14.33 20.42
C VAL A 26 -8.31 13.42 21.61
N ASN A 27 -7.69 12.27 21.33
CA ASN A 27 -7.30 11.30 22.37
C ASN A 27 -5.87 11.50 22.89
N TYR A 28 -5.13 12.51 22.43
CA TYR A 28 -3.68 12.63 22.64
C TYR A 28 -3.25 12.59 24.12
N HIS A 29 -4.05 13.19 25.00
CA HIS A 29 -3.80 13.21 26.45
C HIS A 29 -4.03 11.86 27.13
N ARG A 30 -4.88 11.00 26.55
CA ARG A 30 -5.16 9.65 27.05
C ARG A 30 -4.17 8.61 26.54
N LEU A 31 -3.43 8.94 25.48
CA LEU A 31 -2.47 8.02 24.87
C LEU A 31 -1.18 7.91 25.70
N PRO A 32 -0.65 6.68 25.86
CA PRO A 32 0.63 6.44 26.50
C PRO A 32 1.77 7.15 25.76
N ALA A 33 2.92 7.29 26.42
CA ALA A 33 4.09 7.94 25.82
C ALA A 33 4.58 7.24 24.54
N GLN A 34 4.36 5.93 24.44
CA GLN A 34 4.73 5.11 23.29
C GLN A 34 3.52 4.45 22.64
N LEU A 35 3.51 4.41 21.31
CA LEU A 35 2.50 3.76 20.50
C LEU A 35 3.15 2.72 19.58
N PRO A 36 2.44 1.63 19.24
CA PRO A 36 2.99 0.62 18.35
C PRO A 36 3.15 1.16 16.93
N ALA A 37 4.26 0.80 16.30
CA ALA A 37 4.63 1.23 14.95
C ALA A 37 5.14 0.08 14.06
N HIS A 38 5.27 -1.13 14.62
CA HIS A 38 5.70 -2.31 13.88
C HIS A 38 4.96 -3.55 14.37
N ILE A 39 4.53 -4.39 13.42
CA ILE A 39 3.95 -5.70 13.69
C ILE A 39 5.04 -6.74 13.47
N GLY A 40 5.33 -7.48 14.53
CA GLY A 40 6.33 -8.51 14.55
C GLY A 40 5.95 -9.74 13.77
N ILE A 41 6.91 -10.65 13.71
CA ILE A 41 6.77 -11.96 13.07
C ILE A 41 5.58 -12.73 13.67
N SER A 42 5.32 -12.62 14.98
CA SER A 42 4.19 -13.28 15.65
C SER A 42 2.80 -12.76 15.24
N GLY A 43 2.73 -11.66 14.48
CA GLY A 43 1.48 -10.96 14.20
C GLY A 43 1.01 -10.05 15.34
N GLU A 44 1.86 -9.83 16.34
CA GLU A 44 1.63 -8.90 17.45
C GLU A 44 2.52 -7.66 17.31
N PHE A 45 2.16 -6.56 17.98
CA PHE A 45 3.02 -5.38 18.00
C PHE A 45 4.29 -5.64 18.82
N ASP A 46 5.46 -5.43 18.22
CA ASP A 46 6.77 -5.63 18.86
C ASP A 46 7.72 -4.44 18.73
N GLY A 47 7.37 -3.44 17.91
CA GLY A 47 8.10 -2.19 17.78
C GLY A 47 7.23 -0.98 18.13
N PHE A 48 7.77 -0.12 18.98
CA PHE A 48 7.09 1.04 19.53
C PHE A 48 7.86 2.32 19.24
N GLN A 49 7.15 3.44 19.13
CA GLN A 49 7.72 4.77 18.94
C GLN A 49 7.03 5.78 19.84
N SER A 50 7.61 6.98 20.00
CA SER A 50 6.93 8.07 20.72
C SER A 50 5.57 8.35 20.08
N LYS A 51 4.55 8.66 20.89
CA LYS A 51 3.19 8.91 20.36
C LYS A 51 3.16 10.01 19.29
N GLY A 52 3.98 11.05 19.45
CA GLY A 52 4.12 12.12 18.45
C GLY A 52 4.71 11.61 17.14
N SER A 53 5.76 10.78 17.21
CA SER A 53 6.40 10.18 16.03
C SER A 53 5.46 9.23 15.29
N ALA A 54 4.73 8.37 15.99
CA ALA A 54 3.79 7.44 15.36
C ALA A 54 2.64 8.18 14.65
N ILE A 55 2.07 9.20 15.31
CA ILE A 55 1.00 10.04 14.72
C ILE A 55 1.52 10.80 13.49
N LEU A 56 2.72 11.39 13.59
CA LEU A 56 3.32 12.12 12.47
C LEU A 56 3.65 11.19 11.31
N LEU A 57 4.21 10.01 11.57
CA LEU A 57 4.59 9.06 10.53
C LEU A 57 3.35 8.53 9.81
N PHE A 58 2.42 7.89 10.53
CA PHE A 58 1.27 7.26 9.89
C PHE A 58 0.25 8.28 9.40
N GLY A 59 -0.08 9.30 10.21
CA GLY A 59 -1.00 10.35 9.80
C GLY A 59 -0.44 11.23 8.70
N GLY A 60 0.85 11.56 8.77
CA GLY A 60 1.55 12.28 7.71
C GLY A 60 1.59 11.50 6.41
N LEU A 61 1.92 10.20 6.44
CA LEU A 61 1.91 9.39 5.23
C LEU A 61 0.50 9.14 4.68
N GLY A 62 -0.50 8.94 5.55
CA GLY A 62 -1.90 8.78 5.14
C GLY A 62 -2.43 9.99 4.36
N VAL A 63 -2.17 11.20 4.84
CA VAL A 63 -2.67 12.43 4.19
C VAL A 63 -1.73 12.94 3.10
N LEU A 64 -0.43 13.06 3.38
CA LEU A 64 0.51 13.76 2.49
C LEU A 64 0.93 12.90 1.32
N LEU A 65 1.15 11.59 1.48
CA LEU A 65 1.63 10.74 0.40
C LEU A 65 0.71 10.71 -0.83
N PRO A 66 -0.63 10.47 -0.72
CA PRO A 66 -1.50 10.47 -1.90
C PRO A 66 -1.54 11.84 -2.60
N VAL A 67 -1.38 12.94 -1.85
CA VAL A 67 -1.28 14.31 -2.39
C VAL A 67 0.06 14.52 -3.10
N LEU A 68 1.17 14.12 -2.48
CA LEU A 68 2.52 14.20 -3.05
C LEU A 68 2.61 13.39 -4.35
N MET A 69 2.04 12.19 -4.40
CA MET A 69 1.97 11.41 -5.63
C MET A 69 1.27 12.20 -6.76
N GLN A 70 0.17 12.90 -6.47
CA GLN A 70 -0.54 13.71 -7.45
C GLN A 70 0.27 14.93 -7.91
N ILE A 71 0.93 15.62 -6.98
CA ILE A 71 1.72 16.82 -7.25
C ILE A 71 2.98 16.47 -8.04
N THR A 72 3.58 15.30 -7.77
CA THR A 72 4.82 14.86 -8.44
C THR A 72 4.57 14.26 -9.81
N ARG A 73 3.38 13.76 -10.12
CA ARG A 73 3.03 13.19 -11.44
C ARG A 73 3.56 13.97 -12.67
N PRO A 74 3.50 15.31 -12.75
CA PRO A 74 4.02 16.06 -13.89
C PRO A 74 5.54 15.98 -14.09
N LEU A 75 6.29 15.48 -13.09
CA LEU A 75 7.73 15.24 -13.15
C LEU A 75 8.08 13.92 -13.84
N ASP A 76 7.11 13.02 -14.05
CA ASP A 76 7.35 11.77 -14.78
C ASP A 76 7.59 12.08 -16.27
N PRO A 77 8.69 11.61 -16.88
CA PRO A 77 8.96 11.80 -18.32
C PRO A 77 7.87 11.24 -19.24
N LYS A 78 7.02 10.32 -18.74
CA LYS A 78 5.88 9.71 -19.45
C LYS A 78 4.52 10.19 -18.90
N LYS A 79 4.44 11.39 -18.32
CA LYS A 79 3.24 11.96 -17.68
C LYS A 79 1.96 11.90 -18.54
N GLU A 80 2.07 11.98 -19.87
CA GLU A 80 0.93 11.93 -20.79
C GLU A 80 0.21 10.57 -20.74
N ARG A 81 0.92 9.49 -20.34
CA ARG A 81 0.35 8.15 -20.25
C ARG A 81 -0.63 8.00 -19.08
N TYR A 82 -0.54 8.84 -18.05
CA TYR A 82 -1.45 8.80 -16.90
C TYR A 82 -2.91 9.04 -17.28
N ALA A 83 -3.16 9.81 -18.34
CA ALA A 83 -4.51 10.01 -18.86
C ALA A 83 -5.20 8.68 -19.25
N LYS A 84 -4.43 7.64 -19.56
CA LYS A 84 -4.92 6.30 -19.95
C LYS A 84 -5.23 5.39 -18.76
N PHE A 85 -4.88 5.77 -17.53
CA PHE A 85 -5.09 4.94 -16.33
C PHE A 85 -5.45 5.75 -15.07
N GLU A 86 -6.07 6.92 -15.25
CA GLU A 86 -6.45 7.84 -14.15
C GLU A 86 -7.24 7.16 -13.02
N ASN A 87 -8.12 6.22 -13.34
CA ASN A 87 -8.90 5.53 -12.32
C ASN A 87 -8.03 4.55 -11.51
N ALA A 88 -7.21 3.75 -12.19
CA ALA A 88 -6.26 2.87 -11.53
C ALA A 88 -5.28 3.64 -10.64
N TYR A 89 -4.78 4.77 -11.13
CA TYR A 89 -3.89 5.63 -10.35
C TYR A 89 -4.56 6.17 -9.08
N ALA A 90 -5.78 6.69 -9.18
CA ALA A 90 -6.52 7.19 -8.03
C ALA A 90 -6.85 6.08 -7.01
N MET A 91 -7.25 4.89 -7.49
CA MET A 91 -7.54 3.74 -6.62
C MET A 91 -6.31 3.21 -5.90
N ILE A 92 -5.15 3.16 -6.56
CA ILE A 92 -3.90 2.74 -5.92
C ILE A 92 -3.48 3.77 -4.85
N ARG A 93 -3.57 5.07 -5.14
CA ARG A 93 -3.28 6.12 -4.15
C ARG A 93 -4.21 6.03 -2.94
N LEU A 94 -5.50 5.80 -3.17
CA LEU A 94 -6.47 5.56 -2.10
C LEU A 94 -6.08 4.34 -1.26
N ALA A 95 -5.78 3.20 -1.90
CA ALA A 95 -5.36 2.00 -1.17
C ALA A 95 -4.11 2.25 -0.31
N ILE A 96 -3.13 2.99 -0.82
CA ILE A 96 -1.93 3.38 -0.06
C ILE A 96 -2.28 4.28 1.14
N SER A 97 -3.15 5.28 0.96
CA SER A 97 -3.65 6.13 2.05
C SER A 97 -4.27 5.27 3.17
N LEU A 98 -5.21 4.40 2.80
CA LEU A 98 -5.95 3.58 3.76
C LEU A 98 -5.05 2.60 4.53
N ILE A 99 -3.93 2.16 3.95
CA ILE A 99 -2.93 1.37 4.68
C ILE A 99 -2.38 2.20 5.86
N PHE A 100 -1.93 3.42 5.62
CA PHE A 100 -1.37 4.28 6.67
C PHE A 100 -2.43 4.76 7.67
N ASP A 101 -3.63 5.09 7.18
CA ASP A 101 -4.75 5.48 8.04
C ASP A 101 -5.15 4.32 8.98
N SER A 102 -5.23 3.10 8.45
CA SER A 102 -5.51 1.91 9.27
C SER A 102 -4.41 1.60 10.28
N ALA A 103 -3.15 1.82 9.92
CA ALA A 103 -2.02 1.68 10.84
C ALA A 103 -2.10 2.69 12.00
N LEU A 104 -2.42 3.95 11.70
CA LEU A 104 -2.64 4.97 12.73
C LEU A 104 -3.82 4.61 13.63
N ALA A 105 -4.96 4.23 13.05
CA ALA A 105 -6.15 3.84 13.80
C ALA A 105 -5.86 2.65 14.74
N ALA A 106 -5.20 1.60 14.24
CA ALA A 106 -4.81 0.45 15.04
C ALA A 106 -3.87 0.84 16.18
N SER A 107 -2.92 1.73 15.91
CA SER A 107 -1.95 2.23 16.89
C SER A 107 -2.60 3.03 18.02
N VAL A 108 -3.54 3.93 17.67
CA VAL A 108 -4.29 4.73 18.66
C VAL A 108 -5.25 3.87 19.47
N LEU A 109 -5.98 2.93 18.82
CA LEU A 109 -6.88 2.01 19.51
C LEU A 109 -6.12 1.12 20.51
N TYR A 110 -4.95 0.60 20.12
CA TYR A 110 -4.07 -0.12 21.04
C TYR A 110 -3.65 0.76 22.22
N GLY A 111 -3.20 2.00 21.96
CA GLY A 111 -2.79 2.94 23.00
C GLY A 111 -3.91 3.32 23.97
N LEU A 112 -5.16 3.31 23.52
CA LEU A 112 -6.35 3.52 24.36
C LEU A 112 -6.75 2.30 25.19
N GLY A 113 -6.02 1.18 25.08
CA GLY A 113 -6.27 -0.04 25.84
C GLY A 113 -7.43 -0.88 25.30
N PHE A 114 -7.88 -0.67 24.06
CA PHE A 114 -8.88 -1.56 23.46
C PHE A 114 -8.30 -2.96 23.26
N SER A 115 -8.96 -3.97 23.83
CA SER A 115 -8.59 -5.39 23.75
C SER A 115 -8.93 -6.04 22.39
N LEU A 116 -8.87 -5.26 21.31
CA LEU A 116 -9.10 -5.77 19.96
C LEU A 116 -7.80 -6.39 19.43
N PRO A 117 -7.87 -7.44 18.59
CA PRO A 117 -6.72 -7.97 17.85
C PRO A 117 -6.32 -6.99 16.73
N SER A 118 -5.93 -5.78 17.14
CA SER A 118 -5.71 -4.60 16.31
C SER A 118 -4.64 -4.83 15.25
N SER A 119 -3.61 -5.61 15.55
CA SER A 119 -2.61 -6.07 14.59
C SER A 119 -3.24 -6.96 13.48
N ARG A 120 -4.02 -7.98 13.85
CA ARG A 120 -4.69 -8.88 12.88
C ARG A 120 -5.69 -8.16 12.01
N ILE A 121 -6.45 -7.22 12.59
CA ILE A 121 -7.37 -6.35 11.84
C ILE A 121 -6.58 -5.49 10.86
N ALA A 122 -5.48 -4.86 11.28
CA ALA A 122 -4.63 -4.07 10.39
C ALA A 122 -4.06 -4.91 9.24
N ILE A 123 -3.66 -6.16 9.50
CA ILE A 123 -3.18 -7.09 8.46
C ILE A 123 -4.29 -7.47 7.48
N ALA A 124 -5.52 -7.72 7.96
CA ALA A 124 -6.64 -8.00 7.08
C ALA A 124 -6.98 -6.79 6.18
N VAL A 125 -6.93 -5.57 6.73
CA VAL A 125 -7.09 -4.33 5.97
C VAL A 125 -5.98 -4.16 4.93
N LEU A 126 -4.73 -4.45 5.31
CA LEU A 126 -3.58 -4.44 4.40
C LEU A 126 -3.76 -5.45 3.25
N GLY A 127 -4.24 -6.65 3.55
CA GLY A 127 -4.58 -7.67 2.56
C GLY A 127 -5.67 -7.18 1.58
N ALA A 128 -6.73 -6.54 2.08
CA ALA A 128 -7.76 -5.94 1.24
C ALA A 128 -7.20 -4.83 0.33
N ALA A 129 -6.29 -4.00 0.84
CA ALA A 129 -5.60 -2.99 0.04
C ALA A 129 -4.76 -3.62 -1.08
N PHE A 130 -4.08 -4.74 -0.82
CA PHE A 130 -3.34 -5.47 -1.86
C PHE A 130 -4.24 -6.13 -2.90
N ILE A 131 -5.45 -6.56 -2.55
CA ILE A 131 -6.45 -6.99 -3.54
C ILE A 131 -6.82 -5.83 -4.47
N VAL A 132 -7.07 -4.63 -3.91
CA VAL A 132 -7.35 -3.44 -4.72
C VAL A 132 -6.16 -3.10 -5.62
N ILE A 133 -4.95 -3.04 -5.08
CA ILE A 133 -3.73 -2.74 -5.85
C ILE A 133 -3.53 -3.78 -6.96
N GLY A 134 -3.70 -5.07 -6.66
CA GLY A 134 -3.61 -6.16 -7.64
C GLY A 134 -4.62 -6.02 -8.78
N ASN A 135 -5.88 -5.70 -8.46
CA ASN A 135 -6.93 -5.52 -9.46
C ASN A 135 -6.67 -4.35 -10.42
N TYR A 136 -5.99 -3.29 -9.96
CA TYR A 136 -5.70 -2.11 -10.78
C TYR A 136 -4.32 -2.15 -11.44
N MET A 137 -3.40 -3.00 -10.99
CA MET A 137 -2.04 -3.12 -11.53
C MET A 137 -1.99 -3.33 -13.06
N PRO A 138 -2.80 -4.21 -13.69
CA PRO A 138 -2.75 -4.44 -15.14
C PRO A 138 -3.15 -3.23 -15.99
N GLN A 139 -3.83 -2.26 -15.39
CA GLN A 139 -4.29 -1.04 -16.08
C GLN A 139 -3.19 0.03 -16.13
N VAL A 140 -2.22 -0.03 -15.22
CA VAL A 140 -1.11 0.93 -15.12
C VAL A 140 -0.30 0.89 -16.41
N LYS A 141 -0.16 2.04 -17.07
CA LYS A 141 0.70 2.19 -18.25
C LYS A 141 2.13 2.47 -17.82
N ASP A 142 3.09 2.15 -18.68
CA ASP A 142 4.51 2.35 -18.41
C ASP A 142 4.83 3.80 -18.06
N ASN A 143 5.50 3.95 -16.92
CA ASN A 143 5.84 5.21 -16.30
C ASN A 143 7.04 4.98 -15.38
N TYR A 144 7.63 6.03 -14.85
CA TYR A 144 8.82 5.94 -14.00
C TYR A 144 8.50 5.97 -12.49
N PHE A 145 7.26 6.29 -12.08
CA PHE A 145 6.94 6.48 -10.67
C PHE A 145 6.19 5.31 -10.02
N LEU A 146 5.25 4.68 -10.71
CA LEU A 146 4.33 3.66 -10.22
C LEU A 146 4.46 2.31 -10.96
N GLY A 147 4.50 1.22 -10.20
CA GLY A 147 4.45 -0.16 -10.72
C GLY A 147 5.77 -0.92 -10.55
N VAL A 148 5.92 -2.03 -11.27
CA VAL A 148 7.14 -2.85 -11.30
C VAL A 148 8.11 -2.23 -12.31
N LYS A 149 9.17 -1.59 -11.83
CA LYS A 149 10.07 -0.73 -12.63
C LYS A 149 11.47 -1.32 -12.80
N THR A 150 11.54 -2.50 -13.39
CA THR A 150 12.83 -3.10 -13.78
C THR A 150 13.35 -2.50 -15.09
N PRO A 151 14.66 -2.57 -15.39
CA PRO A 151 15.21 -2.13 -16.68
C PRO A 151 14.44 -2.68 -17.89
N TRP A 152 13.94 -3.92 -17.78
CA TRP A 152 13.21 -4.61 -18.84
C TRP A 152 11.79 -4.09 -19.04
N THR A 153 11.05 -3.83 -17.95
CA THR A 153 9.70 -3.22 -18.04
C THR A 153 9.77 -1.80 -18.58
N LEU A 154 10.82 -1.04 -18.26
CA LEU A 154 10.99 0.33 -18.75
C LEU A 154 11.40 0.38 -20.23
N ALA A 155 12.13 -0.63 -20.69
CA ALA A 155 12.61 -0.73 -22.08
C ALA A 155 11.55 -1.23 -23.07
N SER A 156 10.51 -1.94 -22.63
CA SER A 156 9.48 -2.51 -23.52
C SER A 156 8.06 -2.36 -22.95
N PRO A 157 7.16 -1.59 -23.60
CA PRO A 157 5.77 -1.48 -23.21
C PRO A 157 5.01 -2.82 -23.21
N GLU A 158 5.41 -3.77 -24.04
CA GLU A 158 4.81 -5.11 -24.06
C GLU A 158 5.22 -5.93 -22.84
N VAL A 159 6.50 -5.90 -22.46
CA VAL A 159 6.99 -6.52 -21.20
C VAL A 159 6.32 -5.87 -20.01
N TRP A 160 6.21 -4.53 -19.99
CA TRP A 160 5.46 -3.82 -18.96
C TRP A 160 4.05 -4.38 -18.78
N ARG A 161 3.29 -4.48 -19.89
CA ARG A 161 1.90 -4.96 -19.88
C ARG A 161 1.79 -6.40 -19.36
N ARG A 162 2.68 -7.28 -19.80
CA ARG A 162 2.71 -8.69 -19.36
C ARG A 162 3.09 -8.82 -17.89
N THR A 163 4.12 -8.12 -17.45
CA THR A 163 4.57 -8.11 -16.05
C THR A 163 3.49 -7.56 -15.12
N HIS A 164 2.82 -6.46 -15.48
CA HIS A 164 1.78 -5.86 -14.64
C HIS A 164 0.50 -6.71 -14.61
N ARG A 165 0.20 -7.48 -15.67
CA ARG A 165 -0.87 -8.48 -15.64
C ARG A 165 -0.57 -9.60 -14.65
N LEU A 166 0.66 -10.14 -14.67
CA LEU A 166 1.10 -11.15 -13.70
C LEU A 166 1.12 -10.59 -12.27
N ALA A 167 1.71 -9.41 -12.08
CA ALA A 167 1.77 -8.73 -10.80
C ALA A 167 0.36 -8.51 -10.24
N GLY A 168 -0.60 -8.09 -11.06
CA GLY A 168 -1.98 -7.90 -10.61
C GLY A 168 -2.58 -9.14 -9.97
N VAL A 169 -2.43 -10.31 -10.61
CA VAL A 169 -2.87 -11.59 -10.07
C VAL A 169 -2.13 -11.94 -8.78
N LEU A 170 -0.80 -11.81 -8.76
CA LEU A 170 0.01 -12.16 -7.60
C LEU A 170 -0.28 -11.28 -6.38
N TRP A 171 -0.46 -9.97 -6.56
CA TRP A 171 -0.82 -9.03 -5.50
C TRP A 171 -2.23 -9.31 -4.97
N ALA A 172 -3.19 -9.65 -5.84
CA ALA A 172 -4.53 -10.04 -5.39
C ALA A 172 -4.52 -11.34 -4.59
N ILE A 173 -3.81 -12.37 -5.08
CA ILE A 173 -3.63 -13.63 -4.35
C ILE A 173 -2.93 -13.40 -3.01
N ALA A 174 -1.87 -12.58 -2.98
CA ALA A 174 -1.16 -12.26 -1.74
C ALA A 174 -2.09 -11.56 -0.74
N GLY A 175 -2.92 -10.63 -1.19
CA GLY A 175 -3.92 -9.98 -0.33
C GLY A 175 -4.94 -10.96 0.25
N ILE A 176 -5.43 -11.92 -0.54
CA ILE A 176 -6.31 -12.99 -0.07
C ILE A 176 -5.59 -13.86 0.97
N ILE A 177 -4.35 -14.28 0.69
CA ILE A 177 -3.54 -15.07 1.62
C ILE A 177 -3.33 -14.31 2.94
N MET A 178 -3.11 -13.00 2.90
CA MET A 178 -2.95 -12.18 4.10
C MET A 178 -4.23 -12.07 4.94
N ILE A 179 -5.40 -11.99 4.30
CA ILE A 179 -6.67 -12.02 5.03
C ILE A 179 -6.87 -13.38 5.69
N ILE A 180 -6.59 -14.47 4.97
CA ILE A 180 -6.68 -15.83 5.53
C ILE A 180 -5.65 -16.04 6.65
N SER A 181 -4.43 -15.51 6.48
CA SER A 181 -3.36 -15.67 7.46
C SER A 181 -3.70 -15.03 8.79
N ALA A 182 -4.49 -13.96 8.83
CA ALA A 182 -4.95 -13.31 10.06
C ALA A 182 -5.69 -14.27 11.01
N PHE A 183 -6.21 -15.40 10.51
CA PHE A 183 -6.88 -16.45 11.30
C PHE A 183 -5.95 -17.61 11.67
N LEU A 184 -4.72 -17.65 11.15
CA LEU A 184 -3.75 -18.70 11.45
C LEU A 184 -3.02 -18.44 12.79
N PRO A 185 -2.56 -19.50 13.48
CA PRO A 185 -1.82 -19.38 14.72
C PRO A 185 -0.30 -19.26 14.51
N GLY A 186 0.35 -18.44 15.34
CA GLY A 186 1.80 -18.41 15.54
C GLY A 186 2.62 -18.32 14.26
N LYS A 187 3.58 -19.23 14.08
CA LYS A 187 4.51 -19.25 12.93
C LYS A 187 3.84 -19.36 11.56
N TRP A 188 2.64 -19.95 11.47
CA TRP A 188 1.93 -20.09 10.20
C TRP A 188 1.42 -18.76 9.66
N PHE A 189 1.00 -17.86 10.56
CA PHE A 189 0.69 -16.47 10.19
C PHE A 189 1.90 -15.82 9.50
N THR A 190 3.07 -15.93 10.11
CA THR A 190 4.30 -15.33 9.58
C THR A 190 4.71 -15.88 8.23
N TYR A 191 4.84 -17.21 8.13
CA TYR A 191 5.39 -17.86 6.95
C TYR A 191 4.52 -17.62 5.73
N THR A 192 3.19 -17.66 5.91
CA THR A 192 2.25 -17.39 4.82
C THR A 192 2.32 -15.93 4.37
N MET A 193 2.39 -14.97 5.30
CA MET A 193 2.51 -13.55 4.97
C MET A 193 3.83 -13.23 4.24
N ILE A 194 4.97 -13.66 4.80
CA ILE A 194 6.29 -13.41 4.19
C ILE A 194 6.37 -14.07 2.82
N ALA A 195 5.93 -15.33 2.69
CA ALA A 195 5.93 -16.02 1.40
C ALA A 195 5.06 -15.29 0.38
N ALA A 196 3.83 -14.90 0.74
CA ALA A 196 2.91 -14.18 -0.14
C ALA A 196 3.53 -12.88 -0.67
N LEU A 197 4.13 -12.08 0.22
CA LEU A 197 4.79 -10.82 -0.15
C LEU A 197 6.03 -11.04 -1.01
N LEU A 198 6.88 -12.00 -0.62
CA LEU A 198 8.08 -12.33 -1.37
C LEU A 198 7.74 -12.76 -2.80
N PHE A 199 6.75 -13.64 -2.97
CA PHE A 199 6.31 -14.06 -4.30
C PHE A 199 5.69 -12.91 -5.10
N ALA A 200 4.85 -12.07 -4.48
CA ALA A 200 4.23 -10.93 -5.15
C ALA A 200 5.23 -9.88 -5.62
N VAL A 201 6.39 -9.75 -4.96
CA VAL A 201 7.46 -8.81 -5.34
C VAL A 201 8.48 -9.43 -6.28
N VAL A 202 9.01 -10.62 -5.95
CA VAL A 202 10.14 -11.23 -6.66
C VAL A 202 9.71 -11.81 -8.01
N LEU A 203 8.56 -12.48 -8.08
CA LEU A 203 8.15 -13.15 -9.33
C LEU A 203 7.92 -12.17 -10.49
N PRO A 204 7.25 -11.01 -10.33
CA PRO A 204 7.14 -10.05 -11.43
C PRO A 204 8.50 -9.53 -11.91
N CYS A 205 9.45 -9.31 -10.99
CA CYS A 205 10.80 -8.86 -11.33
C CYS A 205 11.53 -9.90 -12.18
N VAL A 206 11.56 -11.17 -11.74
CA VAL A 206 12.18 -12.28 -12.48
C VAL A 206 11.46 -12.51 -13.82
N TYR A 207 10.14 -12.50 -13.81
CA TYR A 207 9.32 -12.66 -15.01
C TYR A 207 9.62 -11.57 -16.05
N SER A 208 9.82 -10.32 -15.63
CA SER A 208 10.12 -9.23 -16.55
C SER A 208 11.44 -9.41 -17.29
N TRP A 209 12.46 -9.99 -16.65
CA TRP A 209 13.72 -10.35 -17.32
C TRP A 209 13.53 -11.47 -18.32
N LEU A 210 12.85 -12.56 -17.92
CA LEU A 210 12.60 -13.72 -18.76
C LEU A 210 11.80 -13.36 -20.01
N ASP A 211 10.71 -12.61 -19.84
CA ASP A 211 9.85 -12.20 -20.94
C ASP A 211 10.57 -11.25 -21.91
N TYR A 212 11.40 -10.33 -21.38
CA TYR A 212 12.23 -9.47 -22.23
C TYR A 212 13.25 -10.23 -23.06
N ARG A 213 13.94 -11.23 -22.47
CA ARG A 213 14.87 -12.09 -23.22
C ARG A 213 14.16 -12.88 -24.32
N ARG A 214 12.95 -13.38 -24.06
CA ARG A 214 12.15 -14.13 -25.04
C ARG A 214 11.67 -13.26 -26.20
N LEU A 215 11.39 -11.98 -25.98
CA LEU A 215 10.93 -11.07 -27.02
C LEU A 215 12.05 -10.45 -27.85
N LYS A 216 13.31 -10.51 -27.36
CA LYS A 216 14.50 -10.05 -28.08
C LYS A 216 15.21 -11.16 -28.87
N ALA A 217 14.96 -12.42 -28.51
CA ALA A 217 15.43 -13.59 -29.25
C ALA A 217 14.53 -13.82 -30.47
#